data_AF-A0A8B3NKY9-F1
#
_entry.id   AF-A0A8B3NKY9-F1
#
_cell.length_a   1.000
_cell.length_b   1.000
_cell.length_c   1.000
_cell.angle_alpha   90.00
_cell.angle_beta   90.00
_cell.angle_gamma   90.00
#
_symmetry.space_group_name_H-M   'P 1'
#
loop_
_entity.id
_entity.type
_entity.pdbx_description
1 polymer ?
#
loop_
_entity_poly.entity_id
_entity_poly.type
_entity_poly.pdbx_seq_one_letter_code
_entity_poly.pdbx_strand_id
1 'polypeptide(L)'
;SIADQILLLLIAMLSSKGAAGVTGAGFITLAATLSVVPSVPVAGMALILGVDRFMSECRALTNLVGNAVASLVVARWEGELDQSRMEAAFRG
;
A
#
# COMPACT_ATOMS: atom_id res chain seq x y z
N SER A 1 -20.75 -12.10 9.97
CA SER A 1 -20.48 -12.35 11.40
C SER A 1 -19.06 -11.89 11.74
N ILE A 2 -18.67 -11.79 13.02
CA ILE A 2 -17.27 -11.47 13.41
C ILE A 2 -16.28 -12.51 12.86
N ALA A 3 -16.69 -13.79 12.79
CA ALA A 3 -15.86 -14.86 12.22
C ALA A 3 -15.55 -14.62 10.73
N ASP A 4 -16.52 -14.12 9.95
CA ASP A 4 -16.31 -13.79 8.53
C ASP A 4 -15.34 -12.61 8.36
N GLN A 5 -15.42 -11.61 9.25
CA GLN A 5 -14.50 -10.47 9.24
C GLN A 5 -13.05 -10.89 9.54
N ILE A 6 -12.86 -11.80 10.49
CA ILE A 6 -11.54 -12.37 10.81
C ILE A 6 -11.01 -13.19 9.64
N LEU A 7 -11.85 -14.01 8.99
CA LEU A 7 -11.46 -14.79 7.82
C LEU A 7 -11.04 -13.89 6.64
N LEU A 8 -11.82 -12.84 6.36
CA LEU A 8 -11.50 -11.86 5.33
C LEU A 8 -10.19 -11.14 5.62
N LEU A 9 -9.95 -10.76 6.88
CA LEU A 9 -8.68 -10.16 7.31
C LEU A 9 -7.50 -11.10 7.05
N LEU A 10 -7.62 -12.38 7.42
CA LEU A 10 -6.57 -13.37 7.22
C LEU A 10 -6.25 -13.60 5.75
N ILE A 11 -7.27 -13.71 4.89
CA ILE A 11 -7.10 -13.85 3.44
C ILE A 11 -6.44 -12.58 2.85
N ALA A 12 -6.88 -11.40 3.26
CA ALA A 12 -6.30 -10.13 2.83
C ALA A 12 -4.83 -10.01 3.25
N MET A 13 -4.48 -10.40 4.48
CA MET A 13 -3.10 -10.41 4.97
C MET A 13 -2.22 -11.41 4.21
N LEU A 14 -2.73 -12.62 3.95
CA LEU A 14 -1.99 -13.64 3.21
C LEU A 14 -1.74 -13.21 1.76
N SER A 15 -2.74 -12.63 1.11
CA SER A 15 -2.62 -12.07 -0.24
C SER A 15 -1.66 -10.86 -0.28
N SER A 16 -1.67 -10.02 0.76
CA SER A 16 -0.77 -8.86 0.87
C SER A 16 0.72 -9.23 0.92
N LYS A 17 1.09 -10.41 1.45
CA LYS A 17 2.49 -10.88 1.40
C LYS A 17 2.93 -11.32 0.00
N GLY A 18 2.02 -11.78 -0.86
CA GLY A 18 2.30 -12.11 -2.27
C GLY A 18 2.40 -10.88 -3.18
N ALA A 19 1.81 -9.77 -2.76
CA ALA A 19 1.73 -8.49 -3.49
C ALA A 19 2.99 -7.62 -3.41
N ALA A 20 3.97 -7.98 -2.56
CA ALA A 20 5.11 -7.11 -2.21
C ALA A 20 6.03 -6.73 -3.39
N GLY A 21 5.88 -7.34 -4.57
CA GLY A 21 6.73 -7.08 -5.73
C GLY A 21 6.06 -6.41 -6.93
N VAL A 22 4.74 -6.16 -6.94
CA VAL A 22 4.03 -5.78 -8.18
C VAL A 22 3.11 -4.57 -7.96
N THR A 23 3.31 -3.51 -8.75
CA THR A 23 2.39 -2.37 -8.81
C THR A 23 0.99 -2.85 -9.21
N GLY A 24 -0.05 -2.42 -8.47
CA GLY A 24 -1.44 -2.78 -8.76
C GLY A 24 -1.95 -4.08 -8.10
N ALA A 25 -1.16 -4.76 -7.27
CA ALA A 25 -1.59 -5.98 -6.59
C ALA A 25 -2.75 -5.77 -5.60
N GLY A 26 -2.95 -4.55 -5.10
CA GLY A 26 -4.08 -4.20 -4.23
C GLY A 26 -5.46 -4.45 -4.87
N PHE A 27 -5.60 -4.15 -6.17
CA PHE A 27 -6.85 -4.42 -6.89
C PHE A 27 -7.11 -5.93 -7.02
N ILE A 28 -6.06 -6.69 -7.32
CA ILE A 28 -6.15 -8.15 -7.50
C ILE A 28 -6.57 -8.81 -6.20
N THR A 29 -6.00 -8.40 -5.07
CA THR A 29 -6.41 -8.86 -3.73
C THR A 29 -7.86 -8.50 -3.44
N LEU A 30 -8.29 -7.28 -3.77
CA LEU A 30 -9.65 -6.81 -3.53
C LEU A 30 -10.68 -7.56 -4.40
N ALA A 31 -10.39 -7.77 -5.69
CA ALA A 31 -11.19 -8.58 -6.60
C ALA A 31 -11.26 -10.05 -6.16
N ALA A 32 -10.13 -10.64 -5.76
CA ALA A 32 -10.08 -12.02 -5.24
C ALA A 32 -10.91 -12.17 -3.96
N THR A 33 -10.85 -11.20 -3.04
CA THR A 33 -11.59 -11.25 -1.78
C THR A 33 -13.11 -11.06 -2.00
N LEU A 34 -13.50 -10.16 -2.90
CA LEU A 34 -14.90 -9.91 -3.24
C LEU A 34 -15.54 -11.06 -4.03
N SER A 35 -14.75 -11.83 -4.79
CA SER A 35 -15.23 -13.05 -5.46
C SER A 35 -15.74 -14.11 -4.47
N VAL A 36 -15.26 -14.06 -3.22
CA VAL A 36 -15.68 -14.96 -2.13
C VAL A 36 -16.90 -14.41 -1.37
N VAL A 37 -17.33 -13.17 -1.63
CA VAL A 37 -18.47 -12.52 -0.98
C VAL A 37 -19.64 -12.39 -1.96
N PRO A 38 -20.58 -13.34 -1.99
CA PRO A 38 -21.64 -13.43 -3.02
C PRO A 38 -22.69 -12.30 -2.97
N SER A 39 -22.64 -11.39 -2.00
CA SER A 39 -23.67 -10.36 -1.76
C SER A 39 -23.33 -8.96 -2.31
N VAL A 40 -22.21 -8.76 -3.01
CA VAL A 40 -21.80 -7.43 -3.47
C VAL A 40 -22.21 -7.20 -4.93
N PRO A 41 -23.06 -6.20 -5.23
CA PRO A 41 -23.49 -5.89 -6.60
C PRO A 41 -22.30 -5.51 -7.51
N VAL A 42 -22.27 -6.06 -8.72
CA VAL A 42 -21.21 -5.81 -9.72
C VAL A 42 -21.03 -4.32 -10.04
N ALA A 43 -22.12 -3.54 -10.02
CA ALA A 43 -22.07 -2.09 -10.20
C ALA A 43 -21.25 -1.37 -9.11
N GLY A 44 -21.29 -1.87 -7.87
CA GLY A 44 -20.48 -1.34 -6.76
C GLY A 44 -18.98 -1.66 -6.93
N MET A 45 -18.66 -2.81 -7.53
CA MET A 45 -17.27 -3.18 -7.83
C MET A 45 -16.65 -2.27 -8.89
N ALA A 46 -17.39 -1.87 -9.92
CA ALA A 46 -16.92 -0.95 -10.95
C ALA A 46 -16.59 0.45 -10.39
N LEU A 47 -17.38 0.95 -9.42
CA LEU A 47 -17.09 2.19 -8.72
C LEU A 47 -15.81 2.09 -7.87
N ILE A 48 -15.64 0.98 -7.15
CA ILE A 48 -14.43 0.73 -6.36
C ILE A 48 -13.21 0.59 -7.26
N LEU A 49 -13.35 0.01 -8.46
CA LEU A 49 -12.28 -0.12 -9.46
C LEU A 49 -11.68 1.22 -9.87
N GLY A 50 -12.52 2.22 -10.12
CA GLY A 50 -12.08 3.57 -10.47
C GLY A 50 -11.32 4.25 -9.34
N VAL A 51 -11.78 4.06 -8.10
CA VAL A 51 -11.14 4.62 -6.90
C VAL A 51 -9.89 3.84 -6.50
N ASP A 52 -9.84 2.52 -6.72
CA ASP A 52 -8.70 1.68 -6.34
C ASP A 52 -7.43 2.07 -7.09
N ARG A 53 -7.54 2.46 -8.37
CA ARG A 53 -6.39 2.96 -9.12
C ARG A 53 -5.80 4.22 -8.47
N PHE A 54 -6.65 5.19 -8.14
CA PHE A 54 -6.24 6.41 -7.44
C PHE A 54 -5.66 6.10 -6.04
N MET A 55 -6.35 5.25 -5.29
CA MET A 55 -5.90 4.81 -3.96
C MET A 55 -4.58 4.05 -4.01
N SER A 56 -4.34 3.28 -5.07
CA SER A 56 -3.07 2.58 -5.30
C SER A 56 -1.94 3.55 -5.57
N GLU A 57 -2.18 4.61 -6.33
CA GLU A 57 -1.21 5.69 -6.54
C GLU A 57 -0.92 6.45 -5.24
N CYS A 58 -1.94 6.81 -4.46
CA CYS A 58 -1.76 7.43 -3.14
C CYS A 58 -0.97 6.53 -2.18
N ARG A 59 -1.24 5.22 -2.19
CA ARG A 59 -0.52 4.23 -1.37
C ARG A 59 0.95 4.14 -1.81
N ALA A 60 1.21 4.13 -3.11
CA ALA A 60 2.58 4.15 -3.64
C ALA A 60 3.34 5.42 -3.24
N LEU A 61 2.72 6.60 -3.34
CA LEU A 61 3.30 7.87 -2.89
C LEU A 61 3.62 7.85 -1.39
N THR A 62 2.68 7.38 -0.57
CA THR A 62 2.86 7.33 0.89
C THR A 62 3.98 6.36 1.27
N ASN A 63 4.05 5.20 0.61
CA ASN A 63 5.13 4.23 0.81
C ASN A 63 6.49 4.79 0.36
N LEU A 64 6.53 5.51 -0.76
CA LEU A 64 7.75 6.15 -1.25
C LEU A 64 8.27 7.18 -0.24
N VAL A 65 7.40 8.07 0.24
CA VAL A 65 7.74 9.08 1.25
C VAL A 65 8.20 8.40 2.54
N GLY A 66 7.48 7.39 3.03
CA GLY A 66 7.85 6.63 4.23
C GLY A 66 9.22 5.99 4.12
N ASN A 67 9.52 5.33 2.99
CA ASN A 67 10.83 4.73 2.74
C ASN A 67 11.94 5.79 2.63
N ALA A 68 11.69 6.92 1.97
CA ALA A 68 12.67 8.00 1.86
C ALA A 68 13.01 8.60 3.24
N VAL A 69 11.99 8.85 4.06
CA VAL A 69 12.17 9.34 5.44
C VAL A 69 12.88 8.29 6.30
N ALA A 70 12.49 7.02 6.21
CA ALA A 70 13.13 5.93 6.95
C ALA A 70 14.61 5.81 6.61
N SER A 71 14.97 5.86 5.32
CA SER A 71 16.37 5.86 4.88
C SER A 71 17.16 7.04 5.46
N LEU A 72 16.57 8.24 5.51
CA LEU A 72 17.21 9.42 6.08
C LEU A 72 17.44 9.28 7.60
N VAL A 73 16.43 8.76 8.32
CA VAL A 73 16.49 8.51 9.77
C VAL A 73 17.55 7.46 10.09
N VAL A 74 17.57 6.33 9.37
CA VAL A 74 18.56 5.27 9.54
C VAL A 74 19.96 5.79 9.23
N ALA A 75 20.16 6.50 8.12
CA ALA A 75 21.46 7.10 7.80
C ALA A 75 21.95 8.08 8.89
N ARG A 76 21.03 8.83 9.53
CA ARG A 76 21.38 9.71 10.64
C ARG A 76 21.78 8.94 11.89
N TRP A 77 21.10 7.83 12.20
CA TRP A 77 21.44 6.99 13.36
C TRP A 77 22.76 6.25 13.18
N GLU A 78 23.07 5.81 11.97
CA GLU A 78 24.35 5.18 11.62
C GLU A 78 25.51 6.19 11.50
N GLY A 79 25.22 7.50 11.52
CA GLY A 79 26.25 8.54 11.34
C GLY A 79 26.72 8.74 9.89
N GLU A 80 26.12 8.02 8.93
CA GLU A 80 26.41 8.05 7.49
C GLU A 80 25.68 9.19 6.74
N LEU A 81 24.87 9.98 7.44
CA LEU A 81 24.13 11.08 6.83
C LEU A 81 25.02 12.31 6.59
N ASP A 82 25.34 12.58 5.32
CA ASP A 82 25.97 13.82 4.90
C ASP A 82 25.00 15.01 5.01
N GLN A 83 25.11 15.74 6.12
CA GLN A 83 24.28 16.90 6.40
C GLN A 83 24.48 18.03 5.38
N SER A 84 25.69 18.21 4.86
CA SER A 84 25.99 19.29 3.91
C SER A 84 25.26 19.07 2.58
N ARG A 85 25.27 17.83 2.07
CA ARG A 85 24.54 17.45 0.85
C ARG A 85 23.03 17.45 1.09
N MET A 86 22.58 17.01 2.25
CA MET A 86 21.16 17.07 2.63
C MET A 86 20.64 18.51 2.61
N GLU A 87 21.31 19.43 3.30
CA GLU A 87 20.91 20.84 3.34
C GLU A 87 21.00 21.52 1.97
N ALA A 88 21.94 21.12 1.11
CA ALA A 88 22.00 21.63 -0.26
C ALA A 88 20.79 21.14 -1.09
N ALA A 89 20.39 19.87 -0.93
CA ALA A 89 19.23 19.31 -1.63
C ALA A 89 17.89 19.89 -1.16
N PHE A 90 17.76 20.26 0.12
CA PHE A 90 16.55 20.88 0.66
C PHE A 90 16.47 22.40 0.47
N ARG A 91 17.56 23.06 0.04
CA ARG A 91 17.60 24.52 -0.10
C ARG A 91 16.93 25.07 -1.36
N GLY A 92 16.51 24.22 -2.30
CA GLY A 92 15.67 24.60 -3.46
C GLY A 92 16.32 25.60 -4.39
#